data_AF-A0A1M5J8Z5-F1
#
_entry.id   AF-A0A1M5J8Z5-F1
#
_cell.length_a   1.000
_cell.length_b   1.000
_cell.length_c   1.000
_cell.angle_alpha   90.00
_cell.angle_beta   90.00
_cell.angle_gamma   90.00
#
_symmetry.space_group_name_H-M   'P 1'
#
loop_
_entity.id
_entity.type
_entity.pdbx_description
1 polymer ?
#
loop_
_entity_poly.entity_id
_entity_poly.type
_entity_poly.pdbx_seq_one_letter_code
_entity_poly.pdbx_strand_id
1 'polypeptide(L)' 'MNTEALITMILTQGIVTVLAVYFFYKVLTIPPKQEPDSFSENNDEDVRQESEKI' A
#
# COMPACT_ATOMS: atom_id res chain seq x y z
N MET A 1 -21.27 31.98 -19.24
CA MET A 1 -20.90 30.61 -18.85
C MET A 1 -21.30 30.45 -17.40
N ASN A 2 -22.05 29.40 -17.04
CA ASN A 2 -22.71 29.33 -15.73
C ASN A 2 -21.69 29.12 -14.61
N THR A 3 -21.47 30.15 -13.79
CA THR A 3 -20.53 30.14 -12.66
C THR A 3 -20.76 28.95 -11.72
N GLU A 4 -22.02 28.55 -11.53
CA GLU A 4 -22.41 27.36 -10.75
C GLU A 4 -21.78 26.05 -11.26
N ALA A 5 -21.70 25.87 -12.59
CA ALA A 5 -21.10 24.69 -13.19
C ALA A 5 -19.57 24.66 -12.96
N LEU A 6 -18.94 25.84 -12.93
CA LEU A 6 -17.50 25.98 -12.68
C LEU A 6 -17.18 25.72 -11.20
N ILE A 7 -18.00 26.24 -10.28
CA ILE A 7 -17.83 26.03 -8.83
C ILE A 7 -17.96 24.54 -8.49
N THR A 8 -19.01 23.88 -9.00
CA THR A 8 -19.26 22.46 -8.73
C THR A 8 -18.15 21.56 -9.31
N MET A 9 -17.63 21.91 -10.49
CA MET A 9 -16.48 21.22 -11.09
C MET A 9 -15.23 21.32 -10.21
N ILE A 10 -14.83 22.54 -9.82
CA ILE A 10 -13.61 22.75 -9.01
C ILE A 10 -13.78 22.13 -7.62
N LEU A 11 -14.97 22.23 -7.01
CA LEU A 11 -15.24 21.64 -5.71
C LEU A 11 -15.07 20.11 -5.74
N THR A 12 -15.64 19.46 -6.76
CA THR A 12 -15.52 18.00 -6.92
C THR A 12 -14.06 17.58 -7.09
N GLN A 13 -13.32 18.29 -7.96
CA GLN A 13 -11.90 18.04 -8.17
C GLN A 13 -11.08 18.26 -6.88
N GLY A 14 -11.39 19.32 -6.13
CA GLY A 14 -10.75 19.63 -4.85
C GLY A 14 -10.95 18.51 -3.82
N ILE A 15 -12.19 18.02 -3.66
CA ILE A 15 -12.50 16.93 -2.72
C ILE A 15 -11.74 15.66 -3.09
N VAL A 16 -11.80 15.23 -4.35
CA VAL A 16 -11.11 14.03 -4.81
C VAL A 16 -9.59 14.16 -4.61
N THR A 17 -9.03 15.32 -4.93
CA THR A 17 -7.60 15.59 -4.77
C THR A 17 -7.17 15.53 -3.31
N VAL A 18 -7.93 16.17 -2.40
CA VAL A 18 -7.63 16.15 -0.96
C VAL A 18 -7.71 14.74 -0.39
N LEU A 19 -8.73 13.95 -0.76
CA LEU A 19 -8.84 12.56 -0.32
C LEU A 19 -7.69 11.70 -0.83
N ALA A 20 -7.32 11.85 -2.12
CA ALA A 20 -6.19 11.11 -2.70
C ALA A 20 -4.88 11.43 -1.98
N VAL A 21 -4.59 12.72 -1.76
CA VAL A 21 -3.40 13.16 -1.00
C VAL A 21 -3.41 12.62 0.42
N TYR A 22 -4.55 12.64 1.11
CA TYR A 22 -4.68 12.09 2.46
C TYR A 22 -4.34 10.59 2.52
N PHE A 23 -4.92 9.79 1.62
CA PHE A 23 -4.65 8.34 1.60
C PHE A 23 -3.22 8.02 1.18
N PHE A 24 -2.66 8.74 0.22
CA PHE A 24 -1.26 8.56 -0.16
C PHE A 24 -0.31 8.93 0.98
N TYR A 25 -0.54 10.07 1.62
CA TYR A 25 0.24 10.44 2.80
C TYR A 25 0.14 9.37 3.88
N LYS A 26 -1.08 8.88 4.16
CA LYS A 26 -1.32 7.82 5.14
C LYS A 26 -0.61 6.52 4.76
N VAL A 27 -0.68 6.08 3.51
CA VAL A 27 0.02 4.85 3.05
C VAL A 27 1.54 4.99 3.16
N LEU A 28 2.09 6.15 2.81
CA LEU A 28 3.53 6.40 2.85
C LEU A 28 4.08 6.58 4.28
N THR A 29 3.24 6.92 5.24
CA THR A 29 3.66 7.23 6.62
C THR A 29 3.22 6.19 7.65
N ILE A 30 2.26 5.32 7.33
CA ILE A 30 1.91 4.22 8.23
C ILE A 30 3.14 3.31 8.38
N PRO A 31 3.62 3.09 9.62
CA PRO A 31 4.70 2.15 9.84
C PRO A 31 4.25 0.76 9.40
N PRO A 32 5.14 -0.03 8.75
CA PRO A 32 4.80 -1.38 8.34
C PRO A 32 4.33 -2.15 9.58
N LYS A 33 3.12 -2.68 9.50
CA LYS A 33 2.63 -3.61 10.52
C LYS A 33 3.60 -4.77 10.53
N GLN A 34 4.15 -5.12 11.70
CA GLN A 34 4.86 -6.38 11.83
C GLN A 34 3.85 -7.50 11.59
N GLU A 35 3.78 -7.98 10.37
CA GLU A 35 3.12 -9.23 10.05
C GLU A 35 3.98 -10.35 10.66
N PRO A 36 3.38 -11.44 11.17
CA PRO A 36 4.13 -12.64 11.47
C PRO A 36 4.87 -13.02 10.19
N ASP A 37 6.20 -13.01 10.25
CA ASP A 37 7.04 -13.34 9.10
C ASP A 37 6.65 -14.73 8.55
N SER A 38 6.16 -14.76 7.31
CA SER A 38 5.74 -16.01 6.63
C SER A 38 6.93 -16.91 6.26
N PHE A 39 8.17 -16.44 6.42
CA PHE A 39 9.40 -17.20 6.19
C PHE A 39 9.99 -17.79 7.48
N SER A 40 9.46 -17.47 8.66
CA SER A 40 9.94 -18.03 9.94
C SER A 40 9.78 -19.55 10.01
N GLU A 41 8.72 -20.09 9.38
CA GLU A 41 8.47 -21.53 9.27
C GLU A 41 9.27 -22.22 8.15
N ASN A 42 9.93 -21.48 7.25
CA ASN A 42 10.65 -22.05 6.11
C ASN A 42 12.16 -22.23 6.37
N ASN A 43 12.63 -21.91 7.56
CA ASN A 43 14.06 -22.00 7.91
C ASN A 43 14.55 -23.45 8.13
N ASP A 44 13.62 -24.41 8.22
CA ASP A 44 13.93 -25.83 8.40
C ASP A 44 14.06 -26.60 7.06
N GLU A 45 13.89 -25.94 5.91
CA GLU A 45 13.95 -26.62 4.59
C GLU A 45 15.37 -26.76 4.01
N ASP A 46 16.41 -26.15 4.61
CA ASP A 46 17.80 -26.26 4.15
C ASP A 46 18.47 -27.62 4.48
N VAL A 47 17.74 -28.53 5.14
CA VAL A 47 18.22 -29.89 5.48
C VAL A 47 18.05 -30.88 4.32
N ARG A 48 17.27 -30.54 3.28
CA ARG A 48 16.87 -31.50 2.22
C ARG A 48 17.68 -31.44 0.92
N GLN A 49 18.56 -30.45 0.70
CA GLN A 49 19.32 -30.34 -0.57
C GLN A 49 20.76 -30.86 -0.51
N GLU A 50 21.29 -31.22 0.67
CA GLU A 50 22.65 -31.77 0.79
C GLU A 50 22.72 -33.28 0.51
N SER A 51 21.62 -34.04 0.67
CA SER A 51 21.64 -35.51 0.52
C SER A 51 21.47 -36.02 -0.92
N GLU A 52 21.16 -35.16 -1.90
CA GLU A 52 20.96 -35.58 -3.31
C GLU A 52 22.19 -35.35 -4.20
N LYS A 53 23.31 -34.92 -3.61
CA LYS A 53 24.58 -34.72 -4.32
C LYS A 53 25.65 -35.76 -3.98
N ILE A 54 25.26 -36.94 -3.49
CA ILE A 54 26.12 -38.11 -3.29
C ILE A 54 25.78 -39.19 -4.31
#